data_AF-A0A645CLF9-F1
#
_entry.id   AF-A0A645CLF9-F1
#
_cell.length_a   1.000
_cell.length_b   1.000
_cell.length_c   1.000
_cell.angle_alpha   90.00
_cell.angle_beta   90.00
_cell.angle_gamma   90.00
#
_symmetry.space_group_name_H-M   'P 1'
#
loop_
_entity.id
_entity.type
_entity.pdbx_description
1 polymer ?
#
loop_
_entity_poly.entity_id
_entity_poly.type
_entity_poly.pdbx_seq_one_letter_code
_entity_poly.pdbx_strand_id
1 'polypeptide(L)'
;MQVKAIMSAACELAKETGEKIVPEIMIPLVGDVEELKWLKARLIPVIEETMKSYGITLKYEIGTMIEIPRAAVTADEIGAEAEFFSFGTNDLTQMTYGFSRDDAGKFIKDYLAQKILTEDPFKSVDQKGVGKLMEMAVKLGRAGNPKLNVGICGEQGGDPETVKFCHRIGLNYVSCSPYRVPIARLAAAQAAVEEMKK
;
A
#
# COMPACT_ATOMS: atom_id res chain seq x y z
N MET A 1 -10.89 -5.87 -18.88
CA MET A 1 -10.84 -7.33 -18.64
C MET A 1 -10.72 -7.63 -17.14
N GLN A 2 -9.64 -7.21 -16.46
CA GLN A 2 -9.42 -7.51 -15.03
C GLN A 2 -10.55 -7.04 -14.10
N VAL A 3 -10.94 -5.76 -14.18
CA VAL A 3 -12.00 -5.20 -13.32
C VAL A 3 -13.35 -5.90 -13.52
N LYS A 4 -13.70 -6.24 -14.76
CA LYS A 4 -14.90 -7.04 -15.05
C LYS A 4 -14.83 -8.40 -14.37
N ALA A 5 -13.68 -9.09 -14.41
CA ALA A 5 -13.51 -10.39 -13.75
C ALA A 5 -13.66 -10.28 -12.21
N ILE A 6 -13.04 -9.28 -11.59
CA ILE A 6 -13.15 -9.02 -10.15
C ILE A 6 -14.62 -8.77 -9.76
N MET A 7 -15.30 -7.88 -10.48
CA MET A 7 -16.68 -7.50 -10.17
C MET A 7 -17.67 -8.63 -10.46
N SER A 8 -17.49 -9.39 -11.55
CA SER A 8 -18.30 -10.58 -11.83
C SER A 8 -18.22 -11.59 -10.70
N ALA A 9 -17.01 -11.96 -10.27
CA ALA A 9 -16.81 -12.90 -9.17
C ALA A 9 -17.42 -12.39 -7.85
N ALA A 10 -17.25 -11.10 -7.55
CA ALA A 10 -17.84 -10.49 -6.36
C ALA A 10 -19.37 -10.49 -6.40
N CYS A 11 -19.97 -10.23 -7.56
CA CYS A 11 -21.43 -10.26 -7.74
C CYS A 11 -21.98 -11.68 -7.61
N GLU A 12 -21.33 -12.66 -8.23
CA GLU A 12 -21.72 -14.08 -8.14
C GLU A 12 -21.68 -14.56 -6.68
N LEU A 13 -20.56 -14.33 -5.99
CA LEU A 13 -20.40 -14.72 -4.61
C LEU A 13 -21.44 -14.07 -3.70
N ALA A 14 -21.66 -12.75 -3.83
CA ALA A 14 -22.66 -12.04 -3.05
C ALA A 14 -24.09 -12.58 -3.30
N LYS A 15 -24.39 -13.01 -4.53
CA LYS A 15 -25.68 -13.61 -4.89
C LYS A 15 -25.89 -14.97 -4.26
N GLU A 16 -24.84 -15.79 -4.27
CA GLU A 16 -24.90 -17.18 -3.81
C GLU A 16 -24.91 -17.29 -2.28
N THR A 17 -24.10 -16.48 -1.60
CA THR A 17 -23.92 -16.58 -0.14
C THR A 17 -24.74 -15.55 0.64
N GLY A 18 -25.14 -14.45 0.01
CA GLY A 18 -25.72 -13.30 0.70
C GLY A 18 -24.70 -12.52 1.56
N GLU A 19 -23.41 -12.84 1.47
CA GLU A 19 -22.36 -12.15 2.22
C GLU A 19 -22.08 -10.75 1.66
N LYS A 20 -21.66 -9.86 2.55
CA LYS A 20 -21.25 -8.50 2.18
C LYS A 20 -19.82 -8.51 1.64
N ILE A 21 -19.70 -8.39 0.32
CA ILE A 21 -18.41 -8.28 -0.37
C ILE A 21 -18.12 -6.81 -0.71
N VAL A 22 -16.90 -6.36 -0.42
CA VAL A 22 -16.41 -5.02 -0.78
C VAL A 22 -15.08 -5.16 -1.53
N PRO A 23 -15.09 -5.18 -2.87
CA PRO A 23 -13.85 -5.26 -3.64
C PRO A 23 -13.03 -3.97 -3.55
N GLU A 24 -11.74 -4.11 -3.26
CA GLU A 24 -10.74 -3.05 -3.31
C GLU A 24 -9.89 -3.23 -4.59
N ILE A 25 -9.96 -2.28 -5.52
CA ILE A 25 -9.23 -2.29 -6.79
C ILE A 25 -8.09 -1.30 -6.68
N MET A 26 -6.86 -1.80 -6.71
CA MET A 26 -5.67 -0.97 -6.55
C MET A 26 -4.95 -0.76 -7.88
N ILE A 27 -4.64 0.50 -8.20
CA ILE A 27 -3.88 0.87 -9.39
C ILE A 27 -2.39 1.02 -9.03
N PRO A 28 -1.47 0.26 -9.66
CA PRO A 28 -0.04 0.32 -9.40
C PRO A 28 0.64 1.47 -10.16
N LEU A 29 1.86 1.82 -9.73
CA LEU A 29 2.83 2.72 -10.37
C LEU A 29 2.28 4.11 -10.71
N VAL A 30 1.27 4.59 -9.98
CA VAL A 30 0.78 5.96 -10.12
C VAL A 30 1.87 6.91 -9.63
N GLY A 31 2.20 7.90 -10.44
CA GLY A 31 3.08 9.01 -10.12
C GLY A 31 2.38 10.38 -10.15
N ASP A 32 1.21 10.48 -10.80
CA ASP A 32 0.43 11.70 -10.96
C ASP A 32 -1.08 11.46 -10.73
N VAL A 33 -1.77 12.45 -10.16
CA VAL A 33 -3.23 12.36 -9.91
C VAL A 33 -4.03 12.21 -11.21
N GLU A 34 -3.57 12.78 -12.31
CA GLU A 34 -4.25 12.67 -13.59
C GLU A 34 -4.17 11.26 -14.19
N GLU A 35 -3.11 10.49 -13.88
CA GLU A 35 -3.03 9.06 -14.23
C GLU A 35 -4.12 8.27 -13.51
N LEU A 36 -4.29 8.53 -12.20
CA LEU A 36 -5.30 7.89 -11.37
C LEU A 36 -6.72 8.23 -11.86
N LYS A 37 -7.02 9.52 -12.08
CA LYS A 37 -8.32 9.98 -12.61
C LYS A 37 -8.63 9.36 -13.97
N TRP A 38 -7.65 9.36 -14.88
CA TRP A 38 -7.81 8.80 -16.22
C TRP A 38 -8.15 7.31 -16.17
N LEU A 39 -7.48 6.55 -15.29
CA LEU A 39 -7.79 5.14 -15.08
C LEU A 39 -9.17 4.96 -14.42
N LYS A 40 -9.47 5.67 -13.33
CA LYS A 40 -10.79 5.60 -12.66
C LYS A 40 -11.94 5.85 -13.63
N ALA A 41 -11.84 6.88 -14.47
CA ALA A 41 -12.85 7.20 -15.50
C ALA A 41 -13.11 6.06 -16.49
N ARG A 42 -12.12 5.21 -16.75
CA ARG A 42 -12.24 4.03 -17.63
C ARG A 42 -12.74 2.79 -16.89
N LEU A 43 -12.43 2.66 -15.61
CA LEU A 43 -12.80 1.48 -14.80
C LEU A 43 -14.23 1.56 -14.27
N ILE A 44 -14.67 2.73 -13.80
CA ILE A 44 -16.00 2.92 -13.20
C ILE A 44 -17.13 2.45 -14.13
N PRO A 45 -17.19 2.84 -15.43
CA PRO A 45 -18.27 2.37 -16.31
C PRO A 45 -18.35 0.84 -16.42
N VAL A 46 -17.19 0.16 -16.42
CA VAL A 46 -17.12 -1.31 -16.49
C VAL A 46 -17.63 -1.94 -15.19
N ILE A 47 -17.32 -1.34 -14.04
CA ILE A 47 -17.80 -1.77 -12.72
C ILE A 47 -19.33 -1.66 -12.67
N GLU A 48 -19.86 -0.48 -13.01
CA GLU A 48 -21.29 -0.20 -12.97
C GLU A 48 -22.08 -1.06 -13.97
N GLU A 49 -21.57 -1.25 -15.19
CA GLU A 49 -22.19 -2.13 -16.19
C GLU A 49 -22.23 -3.59 -15.71
N THR A 50 -21.15 -4.06 -15.09
CA THR A 50 -21.07 -5.44 -14.55
C THR A 50 -22.08 -5.62 -13.42
N MET A 51 -22.11 -4.72 -12.43
CA MET A 51 -23.10 -4.75 -11.36
C MET A 51 -24.54 -4.77 -11.90
N LYS A 52 -24.81 -3.91 -12.89
CA LYS A 52 -26.11 -3.85 -13.57
C LYS A 52 -26.48 -5.16 -14.26
N SER A 53 -25.54 -5.82 -14.95
CA SER A 53 -25.84 -7.08 -15.66
C SER A 53 -26.17 -8.24 -14.70
N TYR A 54 -25.64 -8.20 -13.47
CA TYR A 54 -25.98 -9.18 -12.43
C TYR A 54 -27.20 -8.78 -11.60
N GLY A 55 -27.68 -7.54 -11.71
CA GLY A 55 -28.78 -7.01 -10.91
C GLY A 55 -28.42 -6.83 -9.43
N ILE A 56 -27.15 -6.60 -9.12
CA ILE A 56 -26.62 -6.48 -7.76
C ILE A 56 -25.91 -5.13 -7.62
N THR A 57 -26.03 -4.51 -6.44
CA THR A 57 -25.26 -3.33 -6.08
C THR A 57 -24.28 -3.68 -4.97
N LEU A 58 -22.99 -3.54 -5.25
CA LEU A 58 -21.90 -3.73 -4.28
C LEU A 58 -21.26 -2.38 -3.96
N LYS A 59 -20.75 -2.25 -2.73
CA LYS A 59 -19.76 -1.20 -2.45
C LYS A 59 -18.43 -1.65 -3.03
N TYR A 60 -17.68 -0.75 -3.63
CA TYR A 60 -16.29 -0.97 -4.05
C TYR A 60 -15.44 0.25 -3.71
N GLU A 61 -14.13 0.07 -3.70
CA GLU A 61 -13.16 1.13 -3.49
C GLU A 61 -12.05 1.04 -4.55
N ILE A 62 -11.57 2.19 -5.04
CA ILE A 62 -10.46 2.31 -5.99
C ILE A 62 -9.34 3.13 -5.34
N GLY A 63 -8.31 2.41 -4.90
CA GLY A 63 -7.12 3.00 -4.32
C GLY A 63 -5.93 2.94 -5.27
N THR A 64 -4.78 3.32 -4.74
CA THR A 64 -3.53 3.27 -5.49
C THR A 64 -2.36 2.81 -4.64
N MET A 65 -1.37 2.22 -5.30
CA MET A 65 -0.10 1.92 -4.68
C MET A 65 0.75 3.19 -4.60
N ILE A 66 1.29 3.50 -3.43
CA ILE A 66 2.29 4.55 -3.25
C ILE A 66 3.67 3.91 -3.31
N GLU A 67 4.19 3.84 -4.52
CA GLU A 67 5.46 3.18 -4.85
C GLU A 67 6.38 4.01 -5.74
N ILE A 68 5.91 5.18 -6.20
CA ILE A 68 6.69 6.18 -6.92
C ILE A 68 6.97 7.36 -5.97
N PRO A 69 8.23 7.83 -5.83
CA PRO A 69 8.54 8.97 -4.97
C PRO A 69 7.71 10.22 -5.29
N ARG A 70 7.39 10.45 -6.56
CA ARG A 70 6.50 11.55 -6.98
C ARG A 70 5.12 11.46 -6.34
N ALA A 71 4.52 10.26 -6.30
CA ALA A 71 3.23 10.06 -5.66
C ALA A 71 3.25 10.35 -4.16
N ALA A 72 4.38 10.08 -3.49
CA ALA A 72 4.51 10.40 -2.07
C ALA A 72 4.58 11.92 -1.81
N VAL A 73 5.23 12.68 -2.69
CA VAL A 73 5.38 14.14 -2.52
C VAL A 73 4.17 14.94 -2.97
N THR A 74 3.31 14.39 -3.85
CA THR A 74 2.02 14.98 -4.28
C THR A 74 0.82 14.19 -3.73
N ALA A 75 0.99 13.55 -2.57
CA ALA A 75 0.02 12.60 -2.03
C ALA A 75 -1.30 13.25 -1.61
N ASP A 76 -1.36 14.57 -1.42
CA ASP A 76 -2.58 15.33 -1.13
C ASP A 76 -3.53 15.34 -2.33
N GLU A 77 -3.00 15.58 -3.53
CA GLU A 77 -3.78 15.52 -4.77
C GLU A 77 -4.26 14.09 -5.05
N ILE A 78 -3.37 13.11 -4.93
CA ILE A 78 -3.73 11.69 -5.13
C ILE A 78 -4.72 11.24 -4.05
N GLY A 79 -4.55 11.68 -2.80
CA GLY A 79 -5.40 11.33 -1.67
C GLY A 79 -6.82 11.84 -1.83
N ALA A 80 -7.02 12.99 -2.49
CA ALA A 80 -8.35 13.51 -2.81
C ALA A 80 -9.13 12.61 -3.78
N GLU A 81 -8.44 11.82 -4.60
CA GLU A 81 -9.04 10.92 -5.60
C GLU A 81 -9.05 9.45 -5.18
N ALA A 82 -8.12 9.01 -4.33
CA ALA A 82 -8.00 7.61 -3.90
C ALA A 82 -8.84 7.31 -2.66
N GLU A 83 -9.48 6.14 -2.64
CA GLU A 83 -10.18 5.67 -1.43
C GLU A 83 -9.22 5.06 -0.38
N PHE A 84 -8.08 4.53 -0.83
CA PHE A 84 -7.03 4.00 0.03
C PHE A 84 -5.65 4.09 -0.63
N PHE A 85 -4.60 4.06 0.19
CA PHE A 85 -3.21 3.90 -0.22
C PHE A 85 -2.66 2.56 0.27
N SER A 86 -1.83 1.92 -0.55
CA SER A 86 -0.95 0.85 -0.10
C SER A 86 0.48 1.17 -0.48
N PHE A 87 1.40 1.21 0.48
CA PHE A 87 2.81 1.39 0.14
C PHE A 87 3.38 0.13 -0.48
N GLY A 88 3.87 0.26 -1.72
CA GLY A 88 4.71 -0.71 -2.40
C GLY A 88 6.16 -0.42 -2.07
N THR A 89 6.59 -0.74 -0.85
CA THR A 89 7.90 -0.28 -0.35
C THR A 89 9.10 -0.92 -1.04
N ASN A 90 8.92 -2.04 -1.75
CA ASN A 90 9.96 -2.61 -2.60
C ASN A 90 10.36 -1.63 -3.72
N ASP A 91 9.38 -1.21 -4.52
CA ASP A 91 9.59 -0.27 -5.63
C ASP A 91 9.89 1.15 -5.12
N LEU A 92 9.24 1.58 -4.03
CA LEU A 92 9.57 2.86 -3.41
C LEU A 92 11.02 2.91 -2.93
N THR A 93 11.53 1.82 -2.34
CA THR A 93 12.94 1.70 -1.92
C THR A 93 13.86 1.73 -3.13
N GLN A 94 13.55 0.96 -4.18
CA GLN A 94 14.31 0.93 -5.42
C GLN A 94 14.44 2.32 -6.04
N MET A 95 13.35 3.08 -6.15
CA MET A 95 13.34 4.41 -6.73
C MET A 95 13.98 5.47 -5.81
N THR A 96 13.87 5.31 -4.49
CA THR A 96 14.46 6.26 -3.53
C THR A 96 15.98 6.11 -3.43
N TYR A 97 16.48 4.87 -3.41
CA TYR A 97 17.92 4.58 -3.37
C TYR A 97 18.58 4.60 -4.76
N GLY A 98 17.80 4.42 -5.83
CA GLY A 98 18.35 4.12 -7.16
C GLY A 98 18.93 2.70 -7.25
N PHE A 99 18.44 1.77 -6.43
CA PHE A 99 18.94 0.40 -6.36
C PHE A 99 18.02 -0.54 -7.13
N SER A 100 18.45 -1.00 -8.31
CA SER A 100 17.81 -2.13 -9.00
C SER A 100 17.85 -3.36 -8.10
N ARG A 101 16.69 -3.92 -7.71
CA ARG A 101 16.61 -5.08 -6.81
C ARG A 101 17.36 -6.29 -7.37
N ASP A 102 17.33 -6.47 -8.68
CA ASP A 102 17.98 -7.59 -9.36
C ASP A 102 19.51 -7.44 -9.40
N ASP A 103 20.03 -6.22 -9.28
CA ASP A 103 21.47 -5.93 -9.33
C ASP A 103 22.09 -5.61 -7.98
N ALA A 104 21.30 -5.11 -7.03
CA ALA A 104 21.79 -4.59 -5.75
C ALA A 104 22.46 -5.67 -4.89
N GLY A 105 22.04 -6.93 -5.04
CA GLY A 105 22.67 -8.08 -4.37
C GLY A 105 24.18 -8.22 -4.64
N LYS A 106 24.68 -7.65 -5.74
CA LYS A 106 26.11 -7.67 -6.11
C LYS A 106 26.97 -6.78 -5.21
N PHE A 107 26.42 -5.71 -4.62
CA PHE A 107 27.18 -4.74 -3.81
C PHE A 107 26.62 -4.51 -2.40
N ILE A 108 25.36 -4.87 -2.11
CA ILE A 108 24.75 -4.70 -0.78
C ILE A 108 25.60 -5.37 0.32
N LYS A 109 26.18 -6.54 0.04
CA LYS A 109 27.03 -7.25 1.01
C LYS A 109 28.27 -6.44 1.38
N ASP A 110 28.90 -5.79 0.40
CA ASP A 110 30.07 -4.94 0.64
C ASP A 110 29.67 -3.67 1.40
N TYR A 111 28.52 -3.08 1.08
CA TYR A 111 27.99 -1.91 1.79
C TYR A 111 27.71 -2.19 3.26
N LEU A 112 27.18 -3.38 3.58
CA LEU A 112 26.98 -3.84 4.96
C LEU A 112 28.31 -4.11 5.67
N ALA A 113 29.26 -4.79 5.00
CA ALA A 113 30.58 -5.08 5.57
C ALA A 113 31.37 -3.80 5.90
N GLN A 114 31.26 -2.78 5.03
CA GLN A 114 31.88 -1.47 5.21
C GLN A 114 31.05 -0.52 6.10
N LYS A 115 29.90 -0.97 6.62
CA LYS A 115 28.98 -0.17 7.44
C LYS A 115 28.48 1.11 6.76
N ILE A 116 28.45 1.12 5.43
CA ILE A 116 27.79 2.16 4.63
C ILE A 116 26.28 2.04 4.80
N LEU A 117 25.78 0.81 4.81
CA LEU A 117 24.41 0.48 5.21
C LEU A 117 24.45 -0.21 6.57
N THR A 118 23.48 0.10 7.43
CA THR A 118 23.29 -0.61 8.70
C THR A 118 22.51 -1.90 8.50
N GLU A 119 21.58 -1.90 7.56
CA GLU A 119 20.73 -3.05 7.21
C GLU A 119 20.42 -3.04 5.71
N ASP A 120 19.95 -4.19 5.21
CA ASP A 120 19.48 -4.32 3.84
C ASP A 120 18.14 -3.58 3.68
N PRO A 121 18.07 -2.49 2.88
CA PRO A 121 16.90 -1.64 2.79
C PRO A 121 15.71 -2.32 2.11
N PHE A 122 15.88 -3.50 1.51
CA PHE A 122 14.79 -4.31 0.97
C PHE A 122 14.19 -5.29 2.00
N LYS A 123 14.83 -5.46 3.17
CA LYS A 123 14.34 -6.33 4.26
C LYS A 123 13.59 -5.58 5.34
N SER A 124 14.11 -4.41 5.72
CA SER A 124 13.46 -3.47 6.64
C SER A 124 13.42 -2.10 6.01
N VAL A 125 12.35 -1.34 6.25
CA VAL A 125 12.20 0.00 5.66
C VAL A 125 13.30 0.92 6.20
N ASP A 126 14.03 1.57 5.28
CA ASP A 126 14.90 2.69 5.63
C ASP A 126 14.06 3.86 6.15
N GLN A 127 14.03 4.02 7.47
CA GLN A 127 13.23 5.06 8.11
C GLN A 127 13.76 6.49 7.86
N LYS A 128 15.01 6.66 7.40
CA LYS A 128 15.64 7.98 7.23
C LYS A 128 15.44 8.59 5.84
N GLY A 129 15.24 7.76 4.82
CA GLY A 129 14.92 8.15 3.46
C GLY A 129 13.51 7.69 3.07
N VAL A 130 13.33 6.40 2.80
CA VAL A 130 12.04 5.83 2.35
C VAL A 130 10.91 6.12 3.34
N GLY A 131 11.18 5.98 4.64
CA GLY A 131 10.24 6.26 5.71
C GLY A 131 9.77 7.71 5.75
N LYS A 132 10.62 8.68 5.36
CA LYS A 132 10.20 10.09 5.26
C LYS A 132 9.21 10.31 4.13
N LEU A 133 9.37 9.61 3.01
CA LEU A 133 8.38 9.63 1.92
C LEU A 133 7.07 9.01 2.39
N MET A 134 7.12 7.90 3.13
CA MET A 134 5.92 7.27 3.69
C MET A 134 5.19 8.20 4.67
N GLU A 135 5.90 8.79 5.63
CA GLU A 135 5.33 9.72 6.60
C GLU A 135 4.70 10.95 5.91
N MET A 136 5.40 11.52 4.93
CA MET A 136 4.89 12.63 4.11
C MET A 136 3.61 12.24 3.38
N ALA A 137 3.60 11.08 2.73
CA ALA A 137 2.45 10.60 1.97
C ALA A 137 1.23 10.31 2.85
N VAL A 138 1.42 9.76 4.05
CA VAL A 138 0.32 9.57 5.01
C VAL A 138 -0.28 10.92 5.40
N LYS A 139 0.57 11.90 5.73
CA LYS A 139 0.13 13.23 6.18
C LYS A 139 -0.61 13.98 5.06
N LEU A 140 -0.02 14.05 3.88
CA LEU A 140 -0.59 14.75 2.73
C LEU A 140 -1.85 14.03 2.22
N GLY A 141 -1.80 12.70 2.08
CA GLY A 141 -2.95 11.90 1.66
C GLY A 141 -4.16 12.10 2.56
N ARG A 142 -3.97 12.13 3.88
CA ARG A 142 -5.05 12.42 4.84
C ARG A 142 -5.51 13.88 4.83
N ALA A 143 -4.68 14.81 4.38
CA ALA A 143 -5.12 16.19 4.15
C ALA A 143 -6.06 16.28 2.93
N GLY A 144 -5.79 15.50 1.87
CA GLY A 144 -6.68 15.37 0.71
C GLY A 144 -7.96 14.58 1.01
N ASN A 145 -7.86 13.52 1.81
CA ASN A 145 -8.98 12.68 2.25
C ASN A 145 -8.83 12.28 3.73
N PRO A 146 -9.53 12.93 4.67
CA PRO A 146 -9.42 12.64 6.10
C PRO A 146 -9.80 11.21 6.52
N LYS A 147 -10.50 10.46 5.65
CA LYS A 147 -10.91 9.07 5.88
C LYS A 147 -10.03 8.06 5.14
N LEU A 148 -8.95 8.51 4.53
CA LEU A 148 -8.05 7.67 3.73
C LEU A 148 -7.49 6.52 4.57
N ASN A 149 -7.77 5.30 4.11
CA ASN A 149 -7.21 4.09 4.65
C ASN A 149 -5.80 3.89 4.06
N VAL A 150 -4.79 3.69 4.89
CA VAL A 150 -3.40 3.60 4.45
C VAL A 150 -2.75 2.33 4.99
N GLY A 151 -2.24 1.49 4.11
CA GLY A 151 -1.49 0.29 4.49
C GLY A 151 -0.15 0.17 3.80
N ILE A 152 0.52 -0.95 4.05
CA ILE A 152 1.76 -1.36 3.40
C ILE A 152 1.62 -2.82 2.95
N CYS A 153 2.15 -3.15 1.79
CA CYS A 153 2.20 -4.52 1.28
C CYS A 153 3.64 -4.95 0.96
N GLY A 154 3.86 -6.28 0.96
CA GLY A 154 5.12 -6.88 0.57
C GLY A 154 5.88 -7.50 1.73
N GLU A 155 7.16 -7.81 1.49
CA GLU A 155 7.98 -8.54 2.46
C GLU A 155 8.24 -7.73 3.73
N GLN A 156 8.44 -6.42 3.59
CA GLN A 156 8.70 -5.51 4.71
C GLN A 156 7.49 -5.34 5.63
N GLY A 157 6.26 -5.58 5.14
CA GLY A 157 5.05 -5.60 5.98
C GLY A 157 5.05 -6.71 7.05
N GLY A 158 5.97 -7.69 6.96
CA GLY A 158 6.17 -8.73 7.97
C GLY A 158 7.44 -8.58 8.81
N ASP A 159 8.16 -7.46 8.66
CA ASP A 159 9.35 -7.14 9.45
C ASP A 159 8.97 -6.39 10.74
N PRO A 160 9.36 -6.85 11.95
CA PRO A 160 8.93 -6.23 13.19
C PRO A 160 9.24 -4.72 13.32
N GLU A 161 10.43 -4.29 12.92
CA GLU A 161 10.83 -2.89 13.01
C GLU A 161 10.05 -2.02 12.02
N THR A 162 9.82 -2.53 10.81
CA THR A 162 8.94 -1.88 9.83
C THR A 162 7.50 -1.79 10.34
N VAL A 163 6.95 -2.86 10.94
CA VAL A 163 5.59 -2.85 11.50
C VAL A 163 5.47 -1.81 12.62
N LYS A 164 6.44 -1.75 13.53
CA LYS A 164 6.50 -0.72 14.57
C LYS A 164 6.61 0.69 13.98
N PHE A 165 7.38 0.87 12.91
CA PHE A 165 7.45 2.14 12.20
C PHE A 165 6.12 2.54 11.56
N CYS A 166 5.46 1.61 10.86
CA CYS A 166 4.15 1.81 10.26
C CYS A 166 3.11 2.23 11.30
N HIS A 167 3.12 1.61 12.47
CA HIS A 167 2.29 2.02 13.61
C HIS A 167 2.55 3.47 14.02
N ARG A 168 3.83 3.86 14.20
CA ARG A 168 4.21 5.22 14.61
C ARG A 168 3.78 6.30 13.62
N ILE A 169 3.88 6.04 12.31
CA ILE A 169 3.44 7.01 11.29
C ILE A 169 1.93 6.92 11.01
N GLY A 170 1.22 6.06 11.74
CA GLY A 170 -0.24 5.98 11.74
C GLY A 170 -0.85 5.24 10.56
N LEU A 171 -0.19 4.22 10.01
CA LEU A 171 -0.83 3.30 9.06
C LEU A 171 -1.99 2.55 9.73
N ASN A 172 -3.00 2.20 8.94
CA ASN A 172 -4.18 1.45 9.36
C ASN A 172 -3.94 -0.06 9.40
N TYR A 173 -3.10 -0.58 8.51
CA TYR A 173 -2.79 -2.01 8.44
C TYR A 173 -1.41 -2.30 7.85
N VAL A 174 -0.94 -3.53 8.07
CA VAL A 174 0.22 -4.11 7.40
C VAL A 174 -0.20 -5.42 6.72
N SER A 175 0.27 -5.65 5.50
CA SER A 175 -0.02 -6.85 4.72
C SER A 175 1.27 -7.58 4.39
N CYS A 176 1.31 -8.88 4.69
CA CYS A 176 2.50 -9.72 4.55
C CYS A 176 2.13 -11.15 4.14
N SER A 177 3.14 -11.96 3.81
CA SER A 177 2.93 -13.36 3.44
C SER A 177 2.29 -14.15 4.59
N PRO A 178 1.50 -15.21 4.32
CA PRO A 178 0.72 -15.92 5.34
C PRO A 178 1.53 -16.35 6.56
N TYR A 179 2.74 -16.87 6.36
CA TYR A 179 3.62 -17.33 7.44
C TYR A 179 4.18 -16.20 8.31
N ARG A 180 4.18 -14.95 7.84
CA ARG A 180 4.63 -13.77 8.60
C ARG A 180 3.49 -13.08 9.36
N VAL A 181 2.23 -13.46 9.13
CA VAL A 181 1.07 -12.89 9.84
C VAL A 181 1.21 -12.97 11.36
N PRO A 182 1.63 -14.09 11.98
CA PRO A 182 1.82 -14.15 13.43
C PRO A 182 2.87 -13.16 13.95
N ILE A 183 3.96 -12.98 13.19
CA ILE A 183 5.05 -12.05 13.52
C ILE A 183 4.55 -10.61 13.44
N ALA A 184 3.85 -10.25 12.35
CA ALA A 184 3.28 -8.92 12.17
C ALA A 184 2.27 -8.58 13.27
N ARG A 185 1.41 -9.52 13.67
CA ARG A 185 0.48 -9.35 14.78
C ARG A 185 1.19 -9.11 16.11
N LEU A 186 2.22 -9.89 16.41
CA LEU A 186 3.00 -9.72 17.65
C LEU A 186 3.72 -8.36 17.66
N ALA A 187 4.35 -7.99 16.55
CA ALA A 187 5.06 -6.72 16.42
C ALA A 187 4.11 -5.51 16.54
N ALA A 188 2.92 -5.57 15.93
CA ALA A 188 1.90 -4.53 16.06
C ALA A 188 1.40 -4.40 17.50
N ALA A 189 1.17 -5.52 18.19
CA ALA A 189 0.78 -5.49 19.61
C ALA A 189 1.88 -4.90 20.50
N GLN A 190 3.15 -5.25 20.25
CA GLN A 190 4.29 -4.65 20.94
C GLN A 190 4.38 -3.14 20.69
N ALA A 191 4.18 -2.69 19.44
CA ALA A 191 4.19 -1.27 19.08
C ALA A 191 3.14 -0.48 19.89
N ALA A 192 1.91 -1.01 19.95
CA ALA A 192 0.82 -0.38 20.71
C ALA A 192 1.11 -0.34 22.22
N VAL A 193 1.66 -1.41 22.80
CA VAL A 193 2.02 -1.44 24.23
C VAL A 193 3.18 -0.49 24.55
N GLU A 194 4.18 -0.40 23.67
CA GLU A 194 5.30 0.53 23.82
C GLU A 194 4.85 2.00 23.75
N GLU A 195 3.87 2.31 22.90
CA GLU A 195 3.26 3.64 22.82
C GLU A 195 2.48 3.99 24.09
N MET A 196 1.68 3.08 24.63
CA MET A 196 0.91 3.30 25.87
C MET A 196 1.77 3.56 27.11
N LYS A 197 3.05 3.17 27.09
CA LYS A 197 3.99 3.37 28.20
C LYS A 197 4.70 4.72 28.16
N LYS A 198 4.57 5.48 27.07
CA LYS A 198 5.14 6.83 26.94
C LYS A 198 4.17 7.89 27.44
#